data_AF-A0A382CB97-F1
#
_entry.id   AF-A0A382CB97-F1
#
_cell.length_a   1.000
_cell.length_b   1.000
_cell.length_c   1.000
_cell.angle_alpha   90.00
_cell.angle_beta   90.00
_cell.angle_gamma   90.00
#
_symmetry.space_group_name_H-M   'P 1'
#
loop_
_entity.id
_entity.type
_entity.pdbx_description
1 polymer ?
#
loop_
_entity_poly.entity_id
_entity_poly.type
_entity_poly.pdbx_seq_one_letter_code
_entity_poly.pdbx_strand_id
1 'polypeptide(L)'
;SAEFKPFRKKLADGFEANVLDKIEEELAVDFEAFEEMASGPVALAVVPGLAAGEEPSLLLLLDAGRKSFALRRTLSQMKRDWKKADRNVSETEIGGIDFTTVSDPGGQRQVHIGRVDAKLIVGTATGQIEGVLARLGGGGGGTLAANPAFAADHSTLLKGADFYTWANFGKVIPQLLDNAPDGAELGIDFGEVFGSLGLDGLSTFAVTYSERPDGAHAELFIGLPEAKRRGLFGLLETRRADASPPPFVPANVAAFSRWRVDMGAAWKNLEKLLLELSPDMANMFEFTVGLLGKDKDPDFDFKKSFLNNFGDDLILFQMPPNGKSLNEFGAGAMAALFKSPSPAELIKGIGAVPGILPPPLNEATLEPRKLGKHTAQSFGIMELPDPSTGELVASEILFAVKDGYMAVSTDADLLQGLLDGKPQSPLAKHDRLAPAAAAVGGMDSGFFGYQNDRVMVLSMMDTLRANADQFEMIFSMIPMEGLDEVSLNDWLDFSLLPAGEKIAKYFDVTVYGAETVERGISLKIFSPRPPTLKR
;
A
#
# COMPACT_ATOMS: atom_id res chain seq x y z
N SER A 1 15.07 -12.87 14.64
CA SER A 1 15.72 -14.09 14.09
C SER A 1 17.23 -13.89 14.17
N ALA A 2 17.97 -14.88 14.68
CA ALA A 2 19.44 -14.83 14.81
C ALA A 2 20.13 -14.90 13.44
N GLU A 3 19.44 -15.48 12.45
CA GLU A 3 19.91 -15.66 11.08
C GLU A 3 20.11 -14.32 10.35
N PHE A 4 19.33 -13.29 10.68
CA PHE A 4 19.47 -11.93 10.14
C PHE A 4 20.52 -11.08 10.87
N LYS A 5 21.12 -11.57 11.96
CA LYS A 5 21.97 -10.74 12.83
C LYS A 5 23.10 -10.01 12.08
N PRO A 6 23.84 -10.65 11.14
CA PRO A 6 24.90 -9.95 10.41
C PRO A 6 24.37 -8.80 9.55
N PHE A 7 23.36 -9.05 8.73
CA PHE A 7 22.71 -8.04 7.89
C PHE A 7 22.12 -6.91 8.72
N ARG A 8 21.30 -7.24 9.74
CA ARG A 8 20.68 -6.25 10.63
C ARG A 8 21.71 -5.41 11.37
N LYS A 9 22.83 -6.02 11.80
CA LYS A 9 23.89 -5.26 12.47
C LYS A 9 24.50 -4.24 11.52
N LYS A 10 24.91 -4.64 10.31
CA LYS A 10 25.50 -3.70 9.34
C LYS A 10 24.52 -2.59 8.96
N LEU A 11 23.26 -2.94 8.72
CA LEU A 11 22.20 -1.99 8.40
C LEU A 11 21.92 -1.02 9.56
N ALA A 12 21.80 -1.53 10.79
CA ALA A 12 21.53 -0.71 11.97
C ALA A 12 22.71 0.20 12.30
N ASP A 13 23.93 -0.36 12.41
CA ASP A 13 25.14 0.41 12.69
C ASP A 13 25.34 1.54 11.65
N GLY A 14 25.02 1.26 10.38
CA GLY A 14 25.14 2.25 9.33
C GLY A 14 23.98 3.26 9.25
N PHE A 15 22.75 2.85 9.55
CA PHE A 15 21.62 3.78 9.66
C PHE A 15 21.81 4.72 10.85
N GLU A 16 22.31 4.18 11.96
CA GLU A 16 22.72 4.93 13.13
C GLU A 16 23.79 5.97 12.74
N ALA A 17 24.95 5.53 12.27
CA ALA A 17 26.07 6.43 11.96
C ALA A 17 25.77 7.47 10.86
N ASN A 18 24.96 7.12 9.85
CA ASN A 18 24.77 7.97 8.67
C ASN A 18 23.47 8.76 8.64
N VAL A 19 22.47 8.38 9.44
CA VAL A 19 21.14 9.00 9.44
C VAL A 19 20.75 9.43 10.85
N LEU A 20 20.68 8.50 11.82
CA LEU A 20 20.23 8.85 13.17
C LEU A 20 21.23 9.78 13.83
N ASP A 21 22.52 9.47 13.90
CA ASP A 21 23.54 10.33 14.51
C ASP A 21 23.52 11.74 13.91
N LYS A 22 23.31 11.88 12.60
CA LYS A 22 23.19 13.19 11.96
C LYS A 22 21.93 13.92 12.39
N ILE A 23 20.79 13.24 12.45
CA ILE A 23 19.53 13.84 12.94
C ILE A 23 19.62 14.11 14.45
N GLU A 24 20.28 13.26 15.22
CA GLU A 24 20.50 13.41 16.65
C GLU A 24 21.47 14.55 16.95
N GLU A 25 22.54 14.73 16.17
CA GLU A 25 23.44 15.87 16.23
C GLU A 25 22.75 17.15 15.77
N GLU A 26 22.08 17.11 14.61
CA GLU A 26 21.34 18.24 14.07
C GLU A 26 20.27 18.66 15.06
N LEU A 27 19.47 17.71 15.57
CA LEU A 27 18.38 17.95 16.50
C LEU A 27 18.83 18.07 17.97
N ALA A 28 20.06 17.69 18.32
CA ALA A 28 20.56 17.50 19.69
C ALA A 28 19.58 16.71 20.60
N VAL A 29 19.09 15.58 20.09
CA VAL A 29 18.13 14.66 20.74
C VAL A 29 18.70 13.26 20.73
N ASP A 30 18.52 12.50 21.81
CA ASP A 30 18.81 11.06 21.92
C ASP A 30 17.49 10.29 21.83
N PHE A 31 17.19 9.69 20.67
CA PHE A 31 15.91 9.01 20.42
C PHE A 31 15.81 7.67 21.14
N GLU A 32 16.92 6.94 21.27
CA GLU A 32 16.97 5.64 21.95
C GLU A 32 16.56 5.77 23.42
N ALA A 33 16.99 6.84 24.09
CA ALA A 33 16.57 7.14 25.46
C ALA A 33 15.04 7.25 25.58
N PHE A 34 14.34 7.84 24.60
CA PHE A 34 12.88 7.97 24.66
C PHE A 34 12.17 6.63 24.39
N GLU A 35 12.67 5.83 23.46
CA GLU A 35 12.15 4.48 23.20
C GLU A 35 12.27 3.59 24.44
N GLU A 36 13.46 3.53 25.05
CA GLU A 36 13.68 2.75 26.26
C GLU A 36 12.82 3.24 27.42
N MET A 37 12.49 4.53 27.47
CA MET A 37 11.69 5.08 28.55
C MET A 37 10.20 4.73 28.46
N ALA A 38 9.67 4.39 27.28
CA ALA A 38 8.28 3.97 27.13
C ALA A 38 7.97 2.76 28.00
N SER A 39 7.13 2.95 29.02
CA SER A 39 6.70 1.88 29.94
C SER A 39 5.18 1.67 29.90
N GLY A 40 4.50 2.41 29.03
CA GLY A 40 3.05 2.37 28.80
C GLY A 40 2.74 2.84 27.37
N PRO A 41 1.49 3.26 27.10
CA PRO A 41 1.09 3.67 25.76
C PRO A 41 1.91 4.87 25.23
N VAL A 42 2.21 4.81 23.94
CA VAL A 42 2.73 5.93 23.15
C VAL A 42 1.65 6.32 22.15
N ALA A 43 1.34 7.61 22.06
CA ALA A 43 0.36 8.14 21.13
C ALA A 43 0.98 9.30 20.34
N LEU A 44 0.96 9.18 19.02
CA LEU A 44 1.30 10.24 18.08
C LEU A 44 0.02 10.67 17.37
N ALA A 45 -0.24 11.97 17.32
CA ALA A 45 -1.42 12.53 16.69
C ALA A 45 -1.05 13.76 15.85
N VAL A 46 -1.66 13.85 14.67
CA VAL A 46 -1.82 15.11 13.95
C VAL A 46 -3.22 15.61 14.27
N VAL A 47 -3.31 16.77 14.90
CA VAL A 47 -4.57 17.39 15.32
C VAL A 47 -4.82 18.67 14.52
N PRO A 48 -6.07 18.98 14.19
CA PRO A 48 -6.38 20.21 13.46
C PRO A 48 -6.01 21.46 14.26
N GLY A 49 -5.76 22.57 13.56
CA GLY A 49 -5.69 23.89 14.19
C GLY A 49 -6.94 24.22 15.02
N LEU A 50 -6.79 25.04 16.04
CA LEU A 50 -7.90 25.47 16.89
C LEU A 50 -8.76 26.56 16.23
N ALA A 51 -8.17 27.32 15.31
CA ALA A 51 -8.84 28.33 14.49
C ALA A 51 -8.71 28.07 12.98
N ALA A 52 -9.57 28.71 12.19
CA ALA A 52 -9.49 28.64 10.73
C ALA A 52 -8.17 29.27 10.23
N GLY A 53 -7.49 28.59 9.31
CA GLY A 53 -6.18 29.00 8.79
C GLY A 53 -4.97 28.64 9.67
N GLU A 54 -5.17 28.01 10.83
CA GLU A 54 -4.05 27.45 11.60
C GLU A 54 -3.58 26.11 11.01
N GLU A 55 -2.26 25.93 10.92
CA GLU A 55 -1.66 24.67 10.49
C GLU A 55 -2.00 23.53 11.47
N PRO A 56 -2.11 22.28 10.98
CA PRO A 56 -2.24 21.12 11.84
C PRO A 56 -1.08 21.03 12.83
N SER A 57 -1.39 20.68 14.08
CA SER A 57 -0.38 20.50 15.12
C SER A 57 -0.01 19.03 15.29
N LEU A 58 1.27 18.78 15.56
CA LEU A 58 1.75 17.48 16.00
C LEU A 58 1.67 17.40 17.52
N LEU A 59 1.21 16.27 18.04
CA LEU A 59 1.24 15.92 19.46
C LEU A 59 1.80 14.52 19.65
N LEU A 60 2.81 14.38 20.51
CA LEU A 60 3.33 13.11 20.98
C LEU A 60 3.15 13.03 22.50
N LEU A 61 2.55 11.93 22.94
CA LEU A 61 2.37 11.58 24.34
C LEU A 61 3.04 10.24 24.61
N LEU A 62 3.87 10.17 25.65
CA LEU A 62 4.54 8.95 26.07
C LEU A 62 4.41 8.78 27.58
N ASP A 63 3.99 7.60 28.02
CA ASP A 63 3.96 7.24 29.44
C ASP A 63 5.24 6.49 29.85
N ALA A 64 6.10 7.17 30.61
CA ALA A 64 7.33 6.59 31.13
C ALA A 64 7.09 5.73 32.39
N GLY A 65 5.87 5.71 32.94
CA GLY A 65 5.51 4.96 34.14
C GLY A 65 6.51 5.18 35.29
N ARG A 66 7.14 4.08 35.74
CA ARG A 66 8.13 4.12 36.84
C ARG A 66 9.44 4.81 36.45
N LYS A 67 9.69 5.08 35.16
CA LYS A 67 10.88 5.74 34.63
C LYS A 67 10.77 7.28 34.62
N SER A 68 9.79 7.88 35.33
CA SER A 68 9.59 9.33 35.43
C SER A 68 10.84 10.13 35.84
N PHE A 69 11.67 9.60 36.75
CA PHE A 69 12.92 10.24 37.14
C PHE A 69 13.96 10.25 36.01
N ALA A 70 14.05 9.15 35.26
CA ALA A 70 14.90 9.07 34.07
C ALA A 70 14.45 10.08 33.02
N LEU A 71 13.13 10.16 32.76
CA LEU A 71 12.55 11.14 31.85
C LEU A 71 12.94 12.58 32.21
N ARG A 72 12.81 12.96 33.49
CA ARG A 72 13.23 14.30 33.96
C ARG A 72 14.72 14.56 33.68
N ARG A 73 15.57 13.56 33.93
CA ARG A 73 17.02 13.68 33.71
C ARG A 73 17.34 13.85 32.23
N THR A 74 16.71 13.06 31.35
CA THR A 74 16.85 13.14 29.90
C THR A 74 16.43 14.51 29.37
N LEU A 75 15.25 15.02 29.76
CA LEU A 75 14.79 16.35 29.37
C LEU A 75 15.76 17.47 29.83
N SER A 76 16.30 17.35 31.04
CA SER A 76 17.27 18.32 31.57
C SER A 76 18.60 18.28 30.82
N GLN A 77 19.01 17.09 30.37
CA GLN A 77 20.23 16.90 29.58
C GLN A 77 20.04 17.49 28.18
N MET A 78 18.96 17.11 27.51
CA MET A 78 18.59 17.61 26.18
C MET A 78 18.55 19.15 26.13
N LYS A 79 17.93 19.81 27.13
CA LYS A 79 17.94 21.27 27.24
C LYS A 79 19.36 21.87 27.34
N ARG A 80 20.28 21.21 28.06
CA ARG A 80 21.67 21.66 28.16
C ARG A 80 22.39 21.49 26.83
N ASP A 81 22.14 20.40 26.13
CA ASP A 81 22.83 20.09 24.87
C ASP A 81 22.35 20.99 23.73
N TRP A 82 21.05 21.30 23.65
CA TRP A 82 20.56 22.33 22.74
C TRP A 82 21.19 23.70 22.96
N LYS A 83 21.37 24.12 24.23
CA LYS A 83 22.05 25.38 24.54
C LYS A 83 23.53 25.37 24.14
N LYS A 84 24.21 24.22 24.23
CA LYS A 84 25.60 24.08 23.76
C LYS A 84 25.70 24.11 22.24
N ALA A 85 24.69 23.58 21.56
CA ALA A 85 24.57 23.58 20.11
C ALA A 85 24.06 24.91 19.52
N ASP A 86 24.05 25.99 20.31
CA ASP A 86 23.60 27.34 19.93
C ASP A 86 22.18 27.39 19.33
N ARG A 87 21.32 26.47 19.76
CA ARG A 87 19.92 26.42 19.30
C ARG A 87 19.10 27.48 20.01
N ASN A 88 18.06 27.97 19.33
CA ASN A 88 17.13 28.92 19.92
C ASN A 88 16.21 28.21 20.93
N VAL A 89 16.67 28.14 22.17
CA VAL A 89 15.98 27.47 23.28
C VAL A 89 15.42 28.51 24.24
N SER A 90 14.11 28.44 24.48
CA SER A 90 13.43 29.26 25.48
C SER A 90 12.65 28.38 26.47
N GLU A 91 12.22 28.98 27.58
CA GLU A 91 11.18 28.42 28.42
C GLU A 91 9.85 29.05 28.01
N THR A 92 8.82 28.23 27.88
CA THR A 92 7.46 28.68 27.61
C THR A 92 6.55 28.05 28.64
N GLU A 93 5.89 28.90 29.43
CA GLU A 93 4.87 28.43 30.35
C GLU A 93 3.59 28.15 29.56
N ILE A 94 3.10 26.91 29.61
CA ILE A 94 1.89 26.47 28.92
C ILE A 94 0.99 25.84 29.98
N GLY A 95 -0.20 26.41 30.20
CA GLY A 95 -1.14 25.90 31.22
C GLY A 95 -0.55 25.78 32.63
N GLY A 96 0.38 26.67 33.02
CA GLY A 96 1.04 26.67 34.33
C GLY A 96 2.19 25.65 34.50
N ILE A 97 2.63 25.03 33.39
CA ILE A 97 3.75 24.08 33.37
C ILE A 97 4.84 24.62 32.45
N ASP A 98 6.11 24.54 32.88
CA ASP A 98 7.25 24.97 32.08
C ASP A 98 7.58 23.95 31.00
N PHE A 99 7.54 24.38 29.74
CA PHE A 99 8.02 23.63 28.59
C PHE A 99 9.36 24.20 28.12
N THR A 100 10.22 23.32 27.64
CA THR A 100 11.39 23.74 26.87
C THR A 100 10.96 23.88 25.42
N THR A 101 11.12 25.07 24.85
CA THR A 101 10.76 25.38 23.47
C THR A 101 12.02 25.47 22.64
N VAL A 102 12.05 24.72 21.55
CA VAL A 102 13.10 24.81 20.54
C VAL A 102 12.49 25.39 19.28
N SER A 103 13.12 26.43 18.75
CA SER A 103 12.70 27.09 17.52
C SER A 103 13.72 26.89 16.41
N ASP A 104 13.25 26.84 15.17
CA ASP A 104 14.12 26.95 14.00
C ASP A 104 14.82 28.32 13.94
N PRO A 105 15.89 28.48 13.15
CA PRO A 105 16.63 29.75 13.06
C PRO A 105 15.76 30.95 12.64
N GLY A 106 14.68 30.70 11.89
CA GLY A 106 13.70 31.71 11.48
C GLY A 106 12.63 32.02 12.53
N GLY A 107 12.54 31.24 13.61
CA GLY A 107 11.52 31.34 14.65
C GLY A 107 10.09 30.97 14.20
N GLN A 108 9.93 30.47 12.97
CA GLN A 108 8.63 30.17 12.36
C GLN A 108 8.08 28.83 12.84
N ARG A 109 8.96 27.86 13.14
CA ARG A 109 8.57 26.54 13.63
C ARG A 109 9.08 26.34 15.04
N GLN A 110 8.18 25.91 15.92
CA GLN A 110 8.47 25.69 17.33
C GLN A 110 8.02 24.29 17.76
N VAL A 111 8.81 23.67 18.62
CA VAL A 111 8.46 22.42 19.29
C VAL A 111 8.59 22.64 20.79
N HIS A 112 7.52 22.37 21.52
CA HIS A 112 7.45 22.49 22.97
C HIS A 112 7.53 21.10 23.59
N ILE A 113 8.49 20.90 24.49
CA ILE A 113 8.76 19.61 25.11
C ILE A 113 8.74 19.78 26.63
N GLY A 114 7.85 19.03 27.28
CA GLY A 114 7.62 19.11 28.71
C GLY A 114 7.11 17.80 29.29
N ARG A 115 6.94 17.76 30.61
CA ARG A 115 6.37 16.59 31.28
C ARG A 115 5.34 16.99 32.32
N VAL A 116 4.38 16.11 32.54
CA VAL A 116 3.51 16.09 33.72
C VAL A 116 3.63 14.71 34.35
N ASP A 117 4.13 14.65 35.59
CA ASP A 117 4.45 13.38 36.27
C ASP A 117 5.30 12.43 35.41
N ALA A 118 4.80 11.23 35.10
CA ALA A 118 5.49 10.25 34.28
C ALA A 118 5.24 10.43 32.77
N LYS A 119 4.50 11.46 32.36
CA LYS A 119 4.04 11.64 30.98
C LYS A 119 4.87 12.71 30.28
N LEU A 120 5.52 12.32 29.19
CA LEU A 120 6.12 13.23 28.23
C LEU A 120 5.03 13.81 27.34
N ILE A 121 5.09 15.11 27.10
CA ILE A 121 4.24 15.84 26.17
C ILE A 121 5.16 16.61 25.23
N VAL A 122 5.02 16.34 23.93
CA VAL A 122 5.68 17.10 22.87
C VAL A 122 4.61 17.63 21.93
N GLY A 123 4.68 18.91 21.57
CA GLY A 123 3.75 19.46 20.60
C GLY A 123 4.24 20.71 19.90
N THR A 124 3.63 21.01 18.75
CA THR A 124 3.99 22.19 17.93
C THR A 124 3.10 23.41 18.16
N ALA A 125 1.97 23.25 18.86
CA ALA A 125 1.04 24.35 19.16
C ALA A 125 0.69 24.40 20.65
N THR A 126 0.88 25.56 21.27
CA THR A 126 0.64 25.78 22.70
C THR A 126 -0.80 25.49 23.11
N GLY A 127 -1.80 25.97 22.36
CA GLY A 127 -3.21 25.75 22.68
C GLY A 127 -3.62 24.27 22.69
N GLN A 128 -3.01 23.44 21.83
CA GLN A 128 -3.25 22.00 21.83
C GLN A 128 -2.65 21.32 23.07
N ILE A 129 -1.45 21.75 23.48
CA ILE A 129 -0.81 21.31 24.72
C ILE A 129 -1.64 21.72 25.94
N GLU A 130 -2.15 22.95 26.01
CA GLU A 130 -3.06 23.39 27.07
C GLU A 130 -4.29 22.49 27.18
N GLY A 131 -4.86 22.11 26.03
CA GLY A 131 -5.96 21.14 25.99
C GLY A 131 -5.58 19.76 26.54
N VAL A 132 -4.34 19.30 26.32
CA VAL A 132 -3.84 18.04 26.91
C VAL A 132 -3.69 18.19 28.43
N LEU A 133 -3.07 19.28 28.88
CA LEU A 133 -2.85 19.55 30.31
C LEU A 133 -4.18 19.64 31.08
N ALA A 134 -5.17 20.34 30.52
CA ALA A 134 -6.51 20.44 31.10
C ALA A 134 -7.14 19.06 31.30
N ARG A 135 -7.03 18.16 30.30
CA ARG A 135 -7.56 16.79 30.36
C ARG A 135 -6.82 15.90 31.35
N LEU A 136 -5.50 16.03 31.46
CA LEU A 136 -4.73 15.34 32.50
C LEU A 136 -5.13 15.78 33.91
N GLY A 137 -5.49 17.06 34.09
CA GLY A 137 -6.03 17.60 35.33
C GLY A 137 -7.51 17.28 35.62
N GLY A 138 -8.18 16.49 34.77
CA GLY A 138 -9.59 16.14 34.91
C GLY A 138 -10.59 17.19 34.38
N GLY A 139 -10.10 18.26 33.75
CA GLY A 139 -10.91 19.27 33.06
C GLY A 139 -10.84 19.17 31.53
N GLY A 140 -11.26 20.21 30.82
CA GLY A 140 -11.16 20.30 29.34
C GLY A 140 -12.38 19.79 28.57
N GLY A 141 -12.41 20.05 27.27
CA GLY A 141 -13.48 19.65 26.34
C GLY A 141 -13.43 18.17 25.93
N GLY A 142 -14.17 17.81 24.87
CA GLY A 142 -14.29 16.43 24.38
C GLY A 142 -12.93 15.72 24.16
N THR A 143 -12.89 14.43 24.47
CA THR A 143 -11.74 13.54 24.24
C THR A 143 -11.88 12.80 22.92
N LEU A 144 -10.80 12.21 22.40
CA LEU A 144 -10.88 11.30 21.25
C LEU A 144 -11.84 10.13 21.54
N ALA A 145 -11.82 9.59 22.76
CA ALA A 145 -12.75 8.55 23.19
C ALA A 145 -14.23 8.97 23.16
N ALA A 146 -14.52 10.28 23.30
CA ALA A 146 -15.86 10.84 23.17
C ALA A 146 -16.24 11.21 21.72
N ASN A 147 -15.29 11.14 20.76
CA ASN A 147 -15.62 11.32 19.35
C ASN A 147 -16.46 10.13 18.88
N PRO A 148 -17.69 10.34 18.36
CA PRO A 148 -18.59 9.25 18.03
C PRO A 148 -18.06 8.34 16.91
N ALA A 149 -17.33 8.90 15.94
CA ALA A 149 -16.73 8.11 14.87
C ALA A 149 -15.59 7.23 15.40
N PHE A 150 -14.73 7.80 16.26
CA PHE A 150 -13.69 7.02 16.93
C PHE A 150 -14.27 5.95 17.84
N ALA A 151 -15.29 6.28 18.64
CA ALA A 151 -15.92 5.32 19.55
C ALA A 151 -16.55 4.13 18.79
N ALA A 152 -17.18 4.41 17.65
CA ALA A 152 -17.73 3.38 16.77
C ALA A 152 -16.65 2.45 16.23
N ASP A 153 -15.58 3.01 15.64
CA ASP A 153 -14.47 2.22 15.09
C ASP A 153 -13.68 1.50 16.19
N HIS A 154 -13.45 2.15 17.32
CA HIS A 154 -12.78 1.54 18.46
C HIS A 154 -13.56 0.32 18.97
N SER A 155 -14.87 0.43 19.13
CA SER A 155 -15.69 -0.66 19.65
C SER A 155 -15.74 -1.91 18.75
N THR A 156 -15.50 -1.74 17.45
CA THR A 156 -15.70 -2.78 16.43
C THR A 156 -14.43 -3.26 15.74
N LEU A 157 -13.41 -2.40 15.64
CA LEU A 157 -12.18 -2.62 14.87
C LEU A 157 -10.93 -2.51 15.75
N LEU A 158 -10.77 -1.38 16.46
CA LEU A 158 -9.49 -1.05 17.10
C LEU A 158 -9.28 -1.75 18.45
N LYS A 159 -10.38 -2.16 19.11
CA LYS A 159 -10.32 -2.76 20.44
C LYS A 159 -9.59 -4.10 20.40
N GLY A 160 -8.51 -4.19 21.16
CA GLY A 160 -7.69 -5.40 21.28
C GLY A 160 -6.65 -5.55 20.17
N ALA A 161 -6.48 -4.54 19.32
CA ALA A 161 -5.33 -4.45 18.44
C ALA A 161 -4.07 -4.15 19.26
N ASP A 162 -2.96 -4.81 18.92
CA ASP A 162 -1.64 -4.51 19.50
C ASP A 162 -1.14 -3.17 18.99
N PHE A 163 -1.50 -2.83 17.76
CA PHE A 163 -1.22 -1.57 17.10
C PHE A 163 -2.42 -1.17 16.23
N TYR A 164 -2.77 0.12 16.26
CA TYR A 164 -3.71 0.66 15.29
C TYR A 164 -3.34 2.08 14.87
N THR A 165 -3.69 2.43 13.64
CA THR A 165 -3.80 3.81 13.18
C THR A 165 -5.25 4.13 12.93
N TRP A 166 -5.63 5.39 13.14
CA TRP A 166 -6.99 5.85 12.88
C TRP A 166 -6.97 7.30 12.41
N ALA A 167 -7.78 7.62 11.40
CA ALA A 167 -7.95 8.97 10.88
C ALA A 167 -9.43 9.29 10.68
N ASN A 168 -9.81 10.54 10.94
CA ASN A 168 -11.15 11.07 10.67
C ASN A 168 -11.14 11.88 9.38
N PHE A 169 -11.20 11.20 8.24
CA PHE A 169 -11.22 11.85 6.94
C PHE A 169 -12.41 12.80 6.78
N GLY A 170 -13.57 12.50 7.35
CA GLY A 170 -14.74 13.39 7.34
C GLY A 170 -14.53 14.72 8.08
N LYS A 171 -13.43 14.89 8.84
CA LYS A 171 -13.01 16.15 9.45
C LYS A 171 -11.78 16.75 8.80
N VAL A 172 -10.81 15.92 8.42
CA VAL A 172 -9.54 16.38 7.83
C VAL A 172 -9.74 16.89 6.40
N ILE A 173 -10.51 16.17 5.58
CA ILE A 173 -10.72 16.53 4.17
C ILE A 173 -11.33 17.93 4.02
N PRO A 174 -12.44 18.29 4.70
CA PRO A 174 -13.02 19.62 4.57
C PRO A 174 -12.01 20.74 4.92
N GLN A 175 -11.21 20.54 5.96
CA GLN A 175 -10.18 21.53 6.34
C GLN A 175 -9.06 21.66 5.30
N LEU A 176 -8.65 20.55 4.67
CA LEU A 176 -7.67 20.60 3.59
C LEU A 176 -8.23 21.33 2.36
N LEU A 177 -9.52 21.15 2.06
CA LEU A 177 -10.19 21.85 0.96
C LEU A 177 -10.37 23.34 1.25
N ASP A 178 -10.74 23.71 2.48
CA ASP A 178 -10.88 25.12 2.90
C ASP A 178 -9.54 25.88 2.86
N ASN A 179 -8.42 25.18 3.03
CA ASN A 179 -7.06 25.74 2.96
C ASN A 179 -6.40 25.58 1.58
N ALA A 180 -7.10 24.98 0.60
CA ALA A 180 -6.55 24.84 -0.74
C ALA A 180 -6.43 26.22 -1.42
N PRO A 181 -5.43 26.42 -2.29
CA PRO A 181 -5.35 27.64 -3.09
C PRO A 181 -6.66 27.86 -3.86
N ASP A 182 -7.08 29.12 -4.01
CA ASP A 182 -8.25 29.44 -4.82
C ASP A 182 -7.99 29.00 -6.26
N GLY A 183 -8.61 27.90 -6.66
CA GLY A 183 -8.44 27.30 -7.97
C GLY A 183 -9.06 28.12 -9.09
N ALA A 184 -9.72 29.25 -8.78
CA ALA A 184 -10.24 30.20 -9.76
C ALA A 184 -9.15 30.71 -10.74
N GLU A 185 -7.90 30.88 -10.28
CA GLU A 185 -6.78 31.26 -11.16
C GLU A 185 -6.36 30.13 -12.13
N LEU A 186 -6.66 28.89 -11.77
CA LEU A 186 -6.42 27.69 -12.58
C LEU A 186 -7.66 27.25 -13.38
N GLY A 187 -8.81 27.91 -13.17
CA GLY A 187 -10.11 27.48 -13.72
C GLY A 187 -10.61 26.14 -13.17
N ILE A 188 -10.13 25.72 -12.00
CA ILE A 188 -10.46 24.44 -11.36
C ILE A 188 -11.18 24.72 -10.04
N ASP A 189 -12.40 24.20 -9.89
CA ASP A 189 -13.03 24.12 -8.57
C ASP A 189 -12.58 22.82 -7.89
N PHE A 190 -11.62 22.92 -6.98
CA PHE A 190 -11.08 21.77 -6.25
C PHE A 190 -12.14 21.06 -5.41
N GLY A 191 -13.13 21.78 -4.87
CA GLY A 191 -14.23 21.19 -4.11
C GLY A 191 -15.16 20.36 -4.99
N GLU A 192 -15.49 20.88 -6.17
CA GLU A 192 -16.30 20.17 -7.18
C GLU A 192 -15.58 18.91 -7.69
N VAL A 193 -14.29 19.02 -8.05
CA VAL A 193 -13.47 17.87 -8.47
C VAL A 193 -13.40 16.83 -7.35
N PHE A 194 -13.14 17.24 -6.12
CA PHE A 194 -13.04 16.32 -4.99
C PHE A 194 -14.37 15.60 -4.70
N GLY A 195 -15.48 16.33 -4.78
CA GLY A 195 -16.83 15.80 -4.60
C GLY A 195 -17.29 14.86 -5.72
N SER A 196 -16.96 15.16 -6.98
CA SER A 196 -17.29 14.29 -8.12
C SER A 196 -16.51 12.98 -8.09
N LEU A 197 -15.24 13.01 -7.67
CA LEU A 197 -14.44 11.81 -7.39
C LEU A 197 -15.01 10.97 -6.23
N GLY A 198 -15.95 11.51 -5.45
CA GLY A 198 -16.60 10.85 -4.32
C GLY A 198 -15.77 10.84 -3.05
N LEU A 199 -14.66 11.58 -3.02
CA LEU A 199 -13.71 11.61 -1.90
C LEU A 199 -14.32 12.27 -0.65
N ASP A 200 -15.32 13.13 -0.82
CA ASP A 200 -16.14 13.69 0.26
C ASP A 200 -17.02 12.65 0.98
N GLY A 201 -17.13 11.45 0.40
CA GLY A 201 -17.79 10.29 0.98
C GLY A 201 -17.01 9.64 2.12
N LEU A 202 -15.69 9.84 2.17
CA LEU A 202 -14.80 9.25 3.16
C LEU A 202 -15.10 9.78 4.57
N SER A 203 -15.28 8.86 5.51
CA SER A 203 -15.60 9.17 6.91
C SER A 203 -14.42 8.91 7.83
N THR A 204 -14.00 7.66 7.95
CA THR A 204 -12.84 7.26 8.76
C THR A 204 -11.92 6.33 7.99
N PHE A 205 -10.72 6.17 8.51
CA PHE A 205 -9.76 5.19 8.05
C PHE A 205 -9.11 4.56 9.26
N ALA A 206 -8.90 3.25 9.20
CA ALA A 206 -8.24 2.52 10.25
C ALA A 206 -7.35 1.41 9.69
N VAL A 207 -6.19 1.24 10.31
CA VAL A 207 -5.38 0.02 10.15
C VAL A 207 -5.25 -0.60 11.52
N THR A 208 -5.44 -1.91 11.62
CA THR A 208 -5.22 -2.66 12.86
C THR A 208 -4.26 -3.80 12.60
N TYR A 209 -3.48 -4.13 13.63
CA TYR A 209 -2.62 -5.31 13.67
C TYR A 209 -2.81 -6.03 15.00
N SER A 210 -2.85 -7.36 14.97
CA SER A 210 -2.86 -8.20 16.17
C SER A 210 -2.07 -9.48 15.94
N GLU A 211 -1.11 -9.76 16.80
CA GLU A 211 -0.45 -11.06 16.88
C GLU A 211 -1.25 -11.96 17.83
N ARG A 212 -1.85 -13.02 17.28
CA ARG A 212 -2.69 -13.96 18.04
C ARG A 212 -2.08 -15.36 18.04
N PRO A 213 -2.52 -16.27 18.93
CA PRO A 213 -1.98 -17.63 18.98
C PRO A 213 -2.12 -18.43 17.68
N ASP A 214 -3.09 -18.09 16.84
CA ASP A 214 -3.38 -18.68 15.53
C ASP A 214 -2.62 -18.02 14.36
N GLY A 215 -2.09 -16.82 14.54
CA GLY A 215 -1.32 -16.10 13.53
C GLY A 215 -1.43 -14.58 13.64
N ALA A 216 -0.89 -13.90 12.64
CA ALA A 216 -0.99 -12.45 12.52
C ALA A 216 -2.28 -12.06 11.79
N HIS A 217 -3.02 -11.12 12.37
CA HIS A 217 -4.24 -10.55 11.80
C HIS A 217 -4.00 -9.06 11.52
N ALA A 218 -4.38 -8.61 10.34
CA ALA A 218 -4.43 -7.19 10.02
C ALA A 218 -5.75 -6.84 9.32
N GLU A 219 -6.25 -5.64 9.57
CA GLU A 219 -7.45 -5.14 8.90
C GLU A 219 -7.24 -3.68 8.48
N LEU A 220 -7.45 -3.42 7.20
CA LEU A 220 -7.54 -2.09 6.62
C LEU A 220 -9.02 -1.76 6.45
N PHE A 221 -9.51 -0.73 7.14
CA PHE A 221 -10.89 -0.28 7.07
C PHE A 221 -10.96 1.12 6.47
N ILE A 222 -11.81 1.27 5.46
CA ILE A 222 -12.21 2.56 4.90
C ILE A 222 -13.68 2.77 5.27
N GLY A 223 -13.93 3.73 6.15
CA GLY A 223 -15.26 4.21 6.48
C GLY A 223 -15.85 4.94 5.29
N LEU A 224 -16.66 4.24 4.52
CA LEU A 224 -17.33 4.74 3.33
C LEU A 224 -18.78 4.20 3.32
N PRO A 225 -19.72 4.97 3.89
CA PRO A 225 -21.11 4.57 3.97
C PRO A 225 -21.66 4.21 2.59
N GLU A 226 -22.50 3.18 2.50
CA GLU A 226 -23.05 2.68 1.23
C GLU A 226 -23.69 3.80 0.39
N ALA A 227 -24.50 4.66 1.02
CA ALA A 227 -25.14 5.80 0.37
C ALA A 227 -24.17 6.85 -0.19
N LYS A 228 -22.88 6.80 0.19
CA LYS A 228 -21.83 7.73 -0.25
C LYS A 228 -20.83 7.10 -1.23
N ARG A 229 -21.03 5.85 -1.65
CA ARG A 229 -20.16 5.16 -2.63
C ARG A 229 -20.46 5.64 -4.05
N ARG A 230 -19.90 6.79 -4.38
CA ARG A 230 -20.00 7.43 -5.70
C ARG A 230 -18.62 7.74 -6.26
N GLY A 231 -18.56 8.23 -7.49
CA GLY A 231 -17.31 8.56 -8.16
C GLY A 231 -16.38 7.35 -8.24
N LEU A 232 -15.12 7.55 -7.84
CA LEU A 232 -14.08 6.50 -7.87
C LEU A 232 -14.45 5.29 -7.01
N PHE A 233 -15.15 5.47 -5.90
CA PHE A 233 -15.51 4.36 -5.03
C PHE A 233 -16.66 3.50 -5.55
N GLY A 234 -17.46 4.04 -6.48
CA GLY A 234 -18.43 3.26 -7.25
C GLY A 234 -17.77 2.29 -8.24
N LEU A 235 -16.46 2.41 -8.48
CA LEU A 235 -15.69 1.49 -9.34
C LEU A 235 -15.25 0.21 -8.61
N LEU A 236 -15.26 0.23 -7.28
CA LEU A 236 -14.77 -0.86 -6.43
C LEU A 236 -15.87 -1.81 -5.96
N GLU A 237 -17.07 -1.70 -6.54
CA GLU A 237 -18.22 -2.46 -6.09
C GLU A 237 -18.03 -3.95 -6.37
N THR A 238 -17.68 -4.66 -5.31
CA THR A 238 -17.43 -6.09 -5.34
C THR A 238 -18.76 -6.82 -5.20
N ARG A 239 -19.09 -7.64 -6.19
CA ARG A 239 -20.28 -8.48 -6.14
C ARG A 239 -20.05 -9.61 -5.15
N ARG A 240 -20.92 -9.74 -4.16
CA ARG A 240 -20.94 -10.90 -3.28
C ARG A 240 -21.23 -12.18 -4.08
N ALA A 241 -20.19 -12.94 -4.37
CA ALA A 241 -20.22 -14.16 -5.17
C ALA A 241 -18.98 -15.03 -4.85
N ASP A 242 -19.01 -16.28 -5.29
CA ASP A 242 -17.88 -17.19 -5.16
C ASP A 242 -16.62 -16.61 -5.82
N ALA A 243 -15.59 -16.43 -5.00
CA ALA A 243 -14.23 -16.06 -5.35
C ALA A 243 -13.22 -17.16 -4.98
N SER A 244 -13.67 -18.40 -4.75
CA SER A 244 -12.76 -19.51 -4.47
C SER A 244 -11.84 -19.83 -5.66
N PRO A 245 -10.65 -20.41 -5.42
CA PRO A 245 -9.76 -20.84 -6.48
C PRO A 245 -10.41 -21.89 -7.39
N PRO A 246 -10.52 -21.63 -8.71
CA PRO A 246 -11.04 -22.63 -9.64
C PRO A 246 -10.17 -23.89 -9.71
N PRO A 247 -10.71 -25.04 -10.17
CA PRO A 247 -9.96 -26.30 -10.24
C PRO A 247 -8.71 -26.27 -11.11
N PHE A 248 -8.61 -25.34 -12.06
CA PHE A 248 -7.43 -25.20 -12.91
C PHE A 248 -6.29 -24.45 -12.23
N VAL A 249 -6.50 -23.79 -11.09
CA VAL A 249 -5.43 -23.06 -10.38
C VAL A 249 -4.56 -24.07 -9.60
N PRO A 250 -3.26 -24.17 -9.89
CA PRO A 250 -2.36 -25.12 -9.25
C PRO A 250 -2.22 -24.89 -7.73
N ALA A 251 -1.98 -25.94 -6.96
CA ALA A 251 -1.70 -25.84 -5.53
C ALA A 251 -0.32 -25.23 -5.20
N ASN A 252 0.62 -25.22 -6.15
CA ASN A 252 1.96 -24.69 -5.98
C ASN A 252 2.13 -23.25 -6.49
N VAL A 253 1.04 -22.50 -6.67
CA VAL A 253 1.13 -21.07 -7.02
C VAL A 253 1.80 -20.28 -5.90
N ALA A 254 2.53 -19.24 -6.29
CA ALA A 254 3.09 -18.26 -5.36
C ALA A 254 2.02 -17.25 -4.91
N ALA A 255 1.11 -16.87 -5.80
CA ALA A 255 0.00 -16.00 -5.49
C ALA A 255 -1.24 -16.36 -6.30
N PHE A 256 -2.41 -16.08 -5.74
CA PHE A 256 -3.71 -16.18 -6.40
C PHE A 256 -4.60 -15.04 -5.88
N SER A 257 -5.38 -14.45 -6.77
CA SER A 257 -6.52 -13.63 -6.40
C SER A 257 -7.67 -13.82 -7.37
N ARG A 258 -8.88 -13.67 -6.88
CA ARG A 258 -10.09 -13.65 -7.70
C ARG A 258 -10.99 -12.54 -7.23
N TRP A 259 -11.45 -11.74 -8.18
CA TRP A 259 -12.29 -10.58 -7.94
C TRP A 259 -13.55 -10.63 -8.81
N ARG A 260 -14.70 -10.63 -8.14
CA ARG A 260 -16.04 -10.60 -8.72
C ARG A 260 -16.46 -9.14 -8.87
N VAL A 261 -15.91 -8.48 -9.88
CA VAL A 261 -16.14 -7.06 -10.17
C VAL A 261 -16.80 -6.90 -11.53
N ASP A 262 -17.90 -6.15 -11.59
CA ASP A 262 -18.54 -5.80 -12.86
C ASP A 262 -17.76 -4.67 -13.54
N MET A 263 -16.80 -5.06 -14.38
CA MET A 263 -15.95 -4.10 -15.10
C MET A 263 -16.74 -3.24 -16.09
N GLY A 264 -17.86 -3.75 -16.63
CA GLY A 264 -18.73 -2.97 -17.52
C GLY A 264 -19.46 -1.86 -16.77
N ALA A 265 -19.92 -2.15 -15.56
CA ALA A 265 -20.48 -1.13 -14.66
C ALA A 265 -19.41 -0.14 -14.19
N ALA A 266 -18.22 -0.63 -13.81
CA ALA A 266 -17.10 0.23 -13.45
C ALA A 266 -16.73 1.19 -14.60
N TRP A 267 -16.67 0.69 -15.84
CA TRP A 267 -16.39 1.51 -17.01
C TRP A 267 -17.44 2.61 -17.22
N LYS A 268 -18.74 2.26 -17.16
CA LYS A 268 -19.83 3.25 -17.28
C LYS A 268 -19.77 4.32 -16.19
N ASN A 269 -19.41 3.92 -14.97
CA ASN A 269 -19.20 4.85 -13.87
C ASN A 269 -18.01 5.77 -14.13
N LEU A 270 -16.92 5.28 -14.74
CA LEU A 270 -15.79 6.09 -15.16
C LEU A 270 -16.15 7.07 -16.27
N GLU A 271 -16.91 6.66 -17.29
CA GLU A 271 -17.41 7.55 -18.35
C GLU A 271 -18.27 8.67 -17.75
N LYS A 272 -19.17 8.33 -16.83
CA LYS A 272 -19.99 9.30 -16.11
C LYS A 272 -19.13 10.29 -15.30
N LEU A 273 -18.13 9.79 -14.58
CA LEU A 273 -17.20 10.61 -13.81
C LEU A 273 -16.44 11.59 -14.72
N LEU A 274 -15.91 11.11 -15.85
CA LEU A 274 -15.20 11.96 -16.82
C LEU A 274 -16.12 13.07 -17.37
N LEU A 275 -17.37 12.74 -17.67
CA LEU A 275 -18.37 13.70 -18.14
C LEU A 275 -18.71 14.76 -17.07
N GLU A 276 -18.83 14.35 -15.81
CA GLU A 276 -19.07 15.25 -14.68
C GLU A 276 -17.88 16.18 -14.42
N LEU A 277 -16.65 15.69 -14.57
CA LEU A 277 -15.42 16.46 -14.38
C LEU A 277 -15.15 17.45 -15.51
N SER A 278 -15.29 17.01 -16.77
CA SER A 278 -15.04 17.83 -17.95
C SER A 278 -15.78 17.30 -19.16
N PRO A 279 -16.91 17.92 -19.55
CA PRO A 279 -17.65 17.53 -20.74
C PRO A 279 -16.81 17.59 -22.02
N ASP A 280 -15.91 18.57 -22.14
CA ASP A 280 -15.03 18.72 -23.30
C ASP A 280 -14.01 17.57 -23.40
N MET A 281 -13.39 17.19 -22.28
CA MET A 281 -12.49 16.03 -22.25
C MET A 281 -13.23 14.72 -22.51
N ALA A 282 -14.45 14.57 -21.99
CA ALA A 282 -15.30 13.42 -22.28
C ALA A 282 -15.62 13.32 -23.77
N ASN A 283 -16.00 14.42 -24.42
CA ASN A 283 -16.26 14.46 -25.86
C ASN A 283 -15.00 14.14 -26.69
N MET A 284 -13.84 14.67 -26.30
CA MET A 284 -12.56 14.37 -26.95
C MET A 284 -12.18 12.89 -26.79
N PHE A 285 -12.39 12.33 -25.60
CA PHE A 285 -12.16 10.92 -25.32
C PHE A 285 -13.09 10.04 -26.15
N GLU A 286 -14.39 10.34 -26.19
CA GLU A 286 -15.38 9.68 -27.06
C GLU A 286 -14.96 9.69 -28.52
N PHE A 287 -14.55 10.85 -29.03
CA PHE A 287 -14.08 10.99 -30.40
C PHE A 287 -12.83 10.11 -30.66
N THR A 288 -11.83 10.18 -29.79
CA THR A 288 -10.58 9.41 -29.90
C THR A 288 -10.87 7.91 -29.87
N VAL A 289 -11.67 7.45 -28.91
CA VAL A 289 -12.10 6.05 -28.80
C VAL A 289 -12.90 5.62 -30.03
N GLY A 290 -13.73 6.50 -30.60
CA GLY A 290 -14.49 6.26 -31.82
C GLY A 290 -13.64 6.13 -33.09
N LEU A 291 -12.37 6.54 -33.04
CA LEU A 291 -11.39 6.39 -34.12
C LEU A 291 -10.46 5.19 -33.95
N LEU A 292 -10.33 4.64 -32.73
CA LEU A 292 -9.43 3.52 -32.45
C LEU A 292 -9.71 2.32 -33.35
N GLY A 293 -8.67 1.85 -34.05
CA GLY A 293 -8.72 0.69 -34.95
C GLY A 293 -9.31 0.98 -36.35
N LYS A 294 -9.85 2.19 -36.61
CA LYS A 294 -10.44 2.55 -37.91
C LYS A 294 -9.44 2.79 -39.03
N ASP A 295 -8.18 3.02 -38.67
CA ASP A 295 -7.05 3.05 -39.59
C ASP A 295 -6.79 1.68 -40.23
N LYS A 296 -7.09 0.59 -39.50
CA LYS A 296 -6.94 -0.79 -39.96
C LYS A 296 -8.23 -1.36 -40.56
N ASP A 297 -9.37 -1.06 -39.94
CA ASP A 297 -10.70 -1.51 -40.38
C ASP A 297 -11.73 -0.38 -40.19
N PRO A 298 -12.20 0.29 -41.27
CA PRO A 298 -13.13 1.41 -41.17
C PRO A 298 -14.45 1.12 -40.44
N ASP A 299 -14.89 -0.15 -40.44
CA ASP A 299 -16.13 -0.60 -39.80
C ASP A 299 -15.91 -1.05 -38.34
N PHE A 300 -14.68 -0.98 -37.82
CA PHE A 300 -14.35 -1.38 -36.47
C PHE A 300 -14.96 -0.44 -35.42
N ASP A 301 -15.59 -1.05 -34.42
CA ASP A 301 -16.16 -0.37 -33.26
C ASP A 301 -15.40 -0.82 -32.01
N PHE A 302 -14.48 0.03 -31.53
CA PHE A 302 -13.68 -0.25 -30.35
C PHE A 302 -14.54 -0.46 -29.10
N LYS A 303 -15.59 0.35 -28.91
CA LYS A 303 -16.45 0.24 -27.72
C LYS A 303 -17.17 -1.11 -27.69
N LYS A 304 -17.71 -1.52 -28.83
CA LYS A 304 -18.37 -2.82 -28.98
C LYS A 304 -17.39 -3.98 -28.80
N SER A 305 -16.17 -3.84 -29.29
CA SER A 305 -15.17 -4.93 -29.30
C SER A 305 -14.44 -5.07 -27.96
N PHE A 306 -14.14 -3.96 -27.28
CA PHE A 306 -13.37 -3.94 -26.03
C PHE A 306 -14.28 -3.70 -24.82
N LEU A 307 -14.89 -2.51 -24.73
CA LEU A 307 -15.57 -2.04 -23.51
C LEU A 307 -16.81 -2.86 -23.16
N ASN A 308 -17.59 -3.28 -24.17
CA ASN A 308 -18.80 -4.07 -23.98
C ASN A 308 -18.53 -5.57 -23.76
N ASN A 309 -17.27 -6.01 -23.80
CA ASN A 309 -16.90 -7.41 -23.70
C ASN A 309 -16.17 -7.77 -22.41
N PHE A 310 -16.19 -6.92 -21.38
CA PHE A 310 -15.79 -7.33 -20.04
C PHE A 310 -16.96 -7.96 -19.27
N GLY A 311 -16.67 -9.04 -18.54
CA GLY A 311 -17.58 -9.72 -17.63
C GLY A 311 -17.34 -9.34 -16.17
N ASP A 312 -17.74 -10.23 -15.27
CA ASP A 312 -17.83 -9.99 -13.82
C ASP A 312 -16.89 -10.85 -12.96
N ASP A 313 -15.84 -11.40 -13.56
CA ASP A 313 -14.91 -12.33 -12.90
C ASP A 313 -13.50 -12.16 -13.46
N LEU A 314 -12.59 -11.72 -12.59
CA LEU A 314 -11.16 -11.61 -12.83
C LEU A 314 -10.45 -12.64 -11.96
N ILE A 315 -9.63 -13.48 -12.58
CA ILE A 315 -8.79 -14.45 -11.89
C ILE A 315 -7.35 -14.15 -12.23
N LEU A 316 -6.50 -14.01 -11.22
CA LEU A 316 -5.06 -13.84 -11.37
C LEU A 316 -4.37 -14.94 -10.57
N PHE A 317 -3.38 -15.59 -11.16
CA PHE A 317 -2.47 -16.42 -10.40
C PHE A 317 -1.06 -16.31 -10.95
N GLN A 318 -0.10 -16.51 -10.05
CA GLN A 318 1.31 -16.37 -10.34
C GLN A 318 2.05 -17.62 -9.88
N MET A 319 2.90 -18.13 -10.75
CA MET A 319 3.80 -19.22 -10.41
C MET A 319 4.97 -18.70 -9.56
N PRO A 320 5.60 -19.57 -8.77
CA PRO A 320 6.90 -19.27 -8.17
C PRO A 320 7.90 -18.81 -9.24
N PRO A 321 8.82 -17.89 -8.91
CA PRO A 321 9.99 -17.63 -9.73
C PRO A 321 10.77 -18.92 -10.00
N ASN A 322 11.29 -19.09 -11.22
CA ASN A 322 11.99 -20.31 -11.64
C ASN A 322 13.51 -20.16 -11.47
N GLY A 323 14.00 -18.94 -11.27
CA GLY A 323 15.41 -18.62 -11.08
C GLY A 323 15.66 -17.57 -9.99
N LYS A 324 16.86 -16.97 -10.08
CA LYS A 324 17.36 -15.91 -9.19
C LYS A 324 17.75 -14.66 -9.98
N SER A 325 17.23 -14.50 -11.20
CA SER A 325 17.46 -13.29 -12.01
C SER A 325 16.64 -12.14 -11.43
N LEU A 326 17.16 -10.91 -11.52
CA LEU A 326 16.38 -9.70 -11.17
C LEU A 326 15.11 -9.55 -12.00
N ASN A 327 15.08 -10.10 -13.23
CA ASN A 327 13.90 -10.08 -14.10
C ASN A 327 12.72 -10.88 -13.52
N GLU A 328 12.98 -11.81 -12.60
CA GLU A 328 11.96 -12.61 -11.91
C GLU A 328 11.81 -12.19 -10.43
N PHE A 329 12.40 -11.05 -10.05
CA PHE A 329 12.41 -10.60 -8.66
C PHE A 329 11.00 -10.31 -8.15
N GLY A 330 10.57 -11.08 -7.15
CA GLY A 330 9.25 -10.90 -6.53
C GLY A 330 8.06 -11.31 -7.41
N ALA A 331 8.27 -11.68 -8.67
CA ALA A 331 7.20 -12.14 -9.55
C ALA A 331 7.65 -13.19 -10.57
N GLY A 332 7.13 -14.41 -10.44
CA GLY A 332 7.25 -15.45 -11.48
C GLY A 332 6.20 -15.28 -12.58
N ALA A 333 6.15 -16.24 -13.51
CA ALA A 333 5.19 -16.25 -14.61
C ALA A 333 3.74 -16.06 -14.12
N MET A 334 3.01 -15.12 -14.74
CA MET A 334 1.64 -14.79 -14.35
C MET A 334 0.64 -15.21 -15.42
N ALA A 335 -0.56 -15.59 -14.97
CA ALA A 335 -1.72 -15.76 -15.83
C ALA A 335 -2.92 -15.03 -15.25
N ALA A 336 -3.59 -14.24 -16.08
CA ALA A 336 -4.86 -13.58 -15.76
C ALA A 336 -5.97 -14.11 -16.67
N LEU A 337 -7.19 -14.24 -16.15
CA LEU A 337 -8.37 -14.61 -16.91
C LEU A 337 -9.45 -13.56 -16.67
N PHE A 338 -9.89 -12.94 -17.75
CA PHE A 338 -10.97 -11.96 -17.76
C PHE A 338 -12.21 -12.61 -18.34
N LYS A 339 -13.28 -12.71 -17.54
CA LYS A 339 -14.55 -13.20 -18.04
C LYS A 339 -15.02 -12.29 -19.17
N SER A 340 -15.53 -12.87 -20.25
CA SER A 340 -16.03 -12.10 -21.38
C SER A 340 -17.20 -12.81 -22.05
N PRO A 341 -18.28 -12.09 -22.43
CA PRO A 341 -19.33 -12.65 -23.29
C PRO A 341 -18.81 -12.97 -24.70
N SER A 342 -17.70 -12.36 -25.14
CA SER A 342 -17.07 -12.61 -26.44
C SER A 342 -15.55 -12.42 -26.37
N PRO A 343 -14.79 -13.40 -25.80
CA PRO A 343 -13.36 -13.26 -25.58
C PRO A 343 -12.55 -12.99 -26.85
N ALA A 344 -12.96 -13.55 -27.99
CA ALA A 344 -12.28 -13.33 -29.27
C ALA A 344 -12.43 -11.88 -29.75
N GLU A 345 -13.61 -11.27 -29.56
CA GLU A 345 -13.83 -9.85 -29.87
C GLU A 345 -13.07 -8.95 -28.90
N LEU A 346 -12.98 -9.34 -27.62
CA LEU A 346 -12.16 -8.62 -26.63
C LEU A 346 -10.67 -8.58 -27.03
N ILE A 347 -10.13 -9.72 -27.50
CA ILE A 347 -8.74 -9.79 -28.00
C ILE A 347 -8.56 -8.89 -29.24
N LYS A 348 -9.53 -8.84 -30.16
CA LYS A 348 -9.49 -7.88 -31.28
C LYS A 348 -9.49 -6.43 -30.80
N GLY A 349 -10.30 -6.12 -29.77
CA GLY A 349 -10.31 -4.85 -29.06
C GLY A 349 -8.93 -4.43 -28.58
N ILE A 350 -8.21 -5.34 -27.92
CA ILE A 350 -6.83 -5.13 -27.46
C ILE A 350 -5.88 -4.86 -28.64
N GLY A 351 -6.12 -5.49 -29.78
CA GLY A 351 -5.42 -5.23 -31.05
C GLY A 351 -5.33 -3.75 -31.47
N ALA A 352 -6.28 -2.93 -31.03
CA ALA A 352 -6.35 -1.49 -31.34
C ALA A 352 -5.76 -0.58 -30.25
N VAL A 353 -5.53 -1.09 -29.04
CA VAL A 353 -4.99 -0.33 -27.89
C VAL A 353 -3.61 0.30 -28.17
N PRO A 354 -2.67 -0.34 -28.88
CA PRO A 354 -1.40 0.29 -29.22
C PRO A 354 -1.53 1.69 -29.82
N GLY A 355 -2.56 1.95 -30.65
CA GLY A 355 -2.74 3.23 -31.35
C GLY A 355 -2.85 4.48 -30.45
N ILE A 356 -3.04 4.33 -29.14
CA ILE A 356 -3.07 5.44 -28.16
C ILE A 356 -1.83 5.49 -27.24
N LEU A 357 -0.91 4.53 -27.35
CA LEU A 357 0.34 4.53 -26.57
C LEU A 357 1.38 5.46 -27.23
N PRO A 358 2.40 5.95 -26.50
CA PRO A 358 3.50 6.70 -27.10
C PRO A 358 4.46 5.77 -27.89
N PRO A 359 5.19 6.28 -28.91
CA PRO A 359 6.22 5.50 -29.60
C PRO A 359 7.32 4.98 -28.66
N PRO A 360 7.85 3.76 -28.90
CA PRO A 360 7.56 2.87 -30.03
C PRO A 360 6.33 1.95 -29.84
N LEU A 361 5.63 2.03 -28.70
CA LEU A 361 4.53 1.12 -28.36
C LEU A 361 3.32 1.26 -29.29
N ASN A 362 3.16 2.40 -29.97
CA ASN A 362 2.06 2.63 -30.90
C ASN A 362 2.11 1.80 -32.18
N GLU A 363 3.27 1.25 -32.51
CA GLU A 363 3.48 0.41 -33.68
C GLU A 363 3.29 -1.07 -33.37
N ALA A 364 3.06 -1.44 -32.10
CA ALA A 364 2.86 -2.82 -31.71
C ALA A 364 1.66 -3.43 -32.47
N THR A 365 1.88 -4.58 -33.10
CA THR A 365 0.86 -5.34 -33.83
C THR A 365 0.56 -6.66 -33.14
N LEU A 366 -0.72 -7.02 -33.12
CA LEU A 366 -1.17 -8.29 -32.58
C LEU A 366 -0.79 -9.39 -33.56
N GLU A 367 0.10 -10.29 -33.15
CA GLU A 367 0.63 -11.35 -34.00
C GLU A 367 0.17 -12.75 -33.54
N PRO A 368 -0.08 -13.68 -34.48
CA PRO A 368 -0.42 -15.05 -34.11
C PRO A 368 0.81 -15.78 -33.55
N ARG A 369 0.67 -16.33 -32.36
CA ARG A 369 1.68 -17.14 -31.67
C ARG A 369 1.22 -18.59 -31.56
N LYS A 370 2.01 -19.53 -32.09
CA LYS A 370 1.70 -20.96 -31.98
C LYS A 370 2.14 -21.50 -30.61
N LEU A 371 1.18 -22.07 -29.86
CA LEU A 371 1.41 -22.69 -28.55
C LEU A 371 0.96 -24.16 -28.62
N GLY A 372 1.87 -25.04 -29.03
CA GLY A 372 1.56 -26.43 -29.30
C GLY A 372 0.49 -26.60 -30.38
N LYS A 373 -0.71 -27.08 -29.99
CA LYS A 373 -1.89 -27.22 -30.87
C LYS A 373 -2.80 -25.99 -30.89
N HIS A 374 -2.55 -25.02 -30.02
CA HIS A 374 -3.35 -23.80 -29.90
C HIS A 374 -2.71 -22.64 -30.66
N THR A 375 -3.51 -21.65 -30.99
CA THR A 375 -3.05 -20.37 -31.51
C THR A 375 -3.45 -19.29 -30.52
N ALA A 376 -2.46 -18.64 -29.93
CA ALA A 376 -2.62 -17.42 -29.16
C ALA A 376 -2.34 -16.22 -30.06
N GLN A 377 -2.63 -15.04 -29.53
CA GLN A 377 -2.23 -13.75 -30.08
C GLN A 377 -1.18 -13.15 -29.14
N SER A 378 -0.22 -12.37 -29.63
CA SER A 378 0.77 -11.72 -28.76
C SER A 378 1.09 -10.29 -29.18
N PHE A 379 1.58 -9.52 -28.21
CA PHE A 379 2.23 -8.23 -28.39
C PHE A 379 3.62 -8.27 -27.76
N GLY A 380 4.63 -7.76 -28.45
CA GLY A 380 5.89 -7.36 -27.81
C GLY A 380 5.70 -6.03 -27.09
N ILE A 381 6.10 -5.93 -25.83
CA ILE A 381 5.99 -4.67 -25.08
C ILE A 381 7.30 -3.90 -25.15
N MET A 382 8.40 -4.55 -24.80
CA MET A 382 9.68 -3.87 -24.57
C MET A 382 10.82 -4.86 -24.67
N GLU A 383 11.92 -4.44 -25.27
CA GLU A 383 13.21 -5.08 -25.14
C GLU A 383 13.96 -4.44 -23.98
N LEU A 384 14.11 -5.18 -22.88
CA LEU A 384 14.92 -4.76 -21.75
C LEU A 384 16.25 -5.48 -21.77
N PRO A 385 17.38 -4.80 -21.51
CA PRO A 385 18.64 -5.48 -21.26
C PRO A 385 18.48 -6.32 -20.00
N ASP A 386 18.76 -7.62 -20.10
CA ASP A 386 18.83 -8.51 -18.96
C ASP A 386 19.88 -7.96 -17.99
N PRO A 387 19.54 -7.68 -16.72
CA PRO A 387 20.49 -7.11 -15.77
C PRO A 387 21.71 -7.99 -15.49
N SER A 388 21.59 -9.30 -15.74
CA SER A 388 22.64 -10.29 -15.51
C SER A 388 23.52 -10.55 -16.72
N THR A 389 22.98 -10.48 -17.94
CA THR A 389 23.73 -10.77 -19.18
C THR A 389 23.98 -9.55 -20.06
N GLY A 390 23.21 -8.48 -19.89
CA GLY A 390 23.18 -7.30 -20.75
C GLY A 390 22.51 -7.51 -22.11
N GLU A 391 22.02 -8.72 -22.41
CA GLU A 391 21.33 -9.02 -23.67
C GLU A 391 19.90 -8.46 -23.66
N LEU A 392 19.46 -7.87 -24.77
CA LEU A 392 18.09 -7.39 -24.92
C LEU A 392 17.12 -8.58 -24.98
N VAL A 393 16.23 -8.67 -24.00
CA VAL A 393 15.17 -9.67 -23.92
C VAL A 393 13.84 -9.00 -24.24
N ALA A 394 13.21 -9.45 -25.32
CA ALA A 394 11.86 -9.03 -25.67
C ALA A 394 10.85 -9.63 -24.68
N SER A 395 10.10 -8.77 -24.00
CA SER A 395 8.93 -9.17 -23.22
C SER A 395 7.71 -9.29 -24.13
N GLU A 396 6.98 -10.41 -24.01
CA GLU A 396 5.72 -10.64 -24.72
C GLU A 396 4.55 -10.80 -23.75
N ILE A 397 3.38 -10.29 -24.14
CA ILE A 397 2.10 -10.66 -23.53
C ILE A 397 1.32 -11.49 -24.53
N LEU A 398 0.79 -12.61 -24.07
CA LEU A 398 0.05 -13.58 -24.84
C LEU A 398 -1.44 -13.54 -24.45
N PHE A 399 -2.31 -13.67 -25.44
CA PHE A 399 -3.77 -13.65 -25.30
C PHE A 399 -4.38 -14.88 -25.97
N ALA A 400 -5.29 -15.55 -25.29
CA ALA A 400 -6.01 -16.69 -25.86
C ALA A 400 -7.44 -16.80 -25.32
N VAL A 401 -8.30 -17.49 -26.06
CA VAL A 401 -9.66 -17.78 -25.63
C VAL A 401 -9.67 -19.09 -24.84
N LYS A 402 -10.26 -19.08 -23.64
CA LYS A 402 -10.44 -20.27 -22.81
C LYS A 402 -11.76 -20.22 -22.06
N ASP A 403 -12.67 -21.16 -22.32
CA ASP A 403 -13.85 -21.43 -21.48
C ASP A 403 -14.70 -20.17 -21.13
N GLY A 404 -14.86 -19.24 -22.09
CA GLY A 404 -15.57 -17.97 -21.88
C GLY A 404 -14.77 -16.89 -21.15
N TYR A 405 -13.45 -17.05 -21.09
CA TYR A 405 -12.49 -16.07 -20.62
C TYR A 405 -11.53 -15.69 -21.75
N MET A 406 -11.05 -14.47 -21.69
CA MET A 406 -9.79 -14.09 -22.31
C MET A 406 -8.68 -14.38 -21.30
N ALA A 407 -7.84 -15.36 -21.62
CA ALA A 407 -6.63 -15.66 -20.85
C ALA A 407 -5.49 -14.78 -21.34
N VAL A 408 -4.73 -14.23 -20.39
CA VAL A 408 -3.57 -13.39 -20.61
C VAL A 408 -2.40 -14.00 -19.84
N SER A 409 -1.21 -14.05 -20.43
CA SER A 409 -0.01 -14.56 -19.77
C SER A 409 1.24 -13.80 -20.23
N THR A 410 2.23 -13.70 -19.35
CA THR A 410 3.58 -13.24 -19.70
C THR A 410 4.50 -14.40 -20.07
N ASP A 411 4.00 -15.64 -20.02
CA ASP A 411 4.77 -16.85 -20.26
C ASP A 411 4.01 -17.83 -21.17
N ALA A 412 4.69 -18.30 -22.21
CA ALA A 412 4.12 -19.16 -23.24
C ALA A 412 3.79 -20.57 -22.71
N ASP A 413 4.64 -21.13 -21.86
CA ASP A 413 4.46 -22.48 -21.31
C ASP A 413 3.31 -22.52 -20.31
N LEU A 414 3.16 -21.48 -19.49
CA LEU A 414 2.06 -21.30 -18.55
C LEU A 414 0.72 -21.18 -19.31
N LEU A 415 0.67 -20.34 -20.35
CA LEU A 415 -0.54 -20.19 -21.15
C LEU A 415 -0.88 -21.48 -21.89
N GLN A 416 0.10 -22.14 -22.50
CA GLN A 416 -0.13 -23.42 -23.17
C GLN A 416 -0.64 -24.48 -22.18
N GLY A 417 -0.05 -24.57 -20.98
CA GLY A 417 -0.50 -25.48 -19.94
C GLY A 417 -1.95 -25.24 -19.50
N LEU A 418 -2.33 -23.96 -19.37
CA LEU A 418 -3.69 -23.53 -19.06
C LEU A 418 -4.68 -23.92 -20.19
N LEU A 419 -4.29 -23.73 -21.46
CA LEU A 419 -5.10 -24.09 -22.63
C LEU A 419 -5.22 -25.61 -22.83
N ASP A 420 -4.16 -26.35 -22.52
CA ASP A 420 -4.14 -27.81 -22.58
C ASP A 420 -5.02 -28.46 -21.49
N GLY A 421 -5.31 -27.73 -20.41
CA GLY A 421 -6.11 -28.25 -19.29
C GLY A 421 -5.41 -29.39 -18.56
N LYS A 422 -4.08 -29.31 -18.42
CA LYS A 422 -3.26 -30.37 -17.80
C LYS A 422 -3.77 -30.69 -16.38
N PRO A 423 -3.98 -31.97 -16.02
CA PRO A 423 -4.37 -32.34 -14.67
C PRO A 423 -3.31 -31.90 -13.65
N GLN A 424 -3.74 -31.17 -12.62
CA GLN A 424 -2.88 -30.76 -11.51
C GLN A 424 -3.65 -30.74 -10.19
N SER A 425 -2.93 -30.77 -9.08
CA SER A 425 -3.54 -30.60 -7.76
C SER A 425 -4.05 -29.16 -7.64
N PRO A 426 -5.34 -28.92 -7.37
CA PRO A 426 -5.89 -27.57 -7.29
C PRO A 426 -5.57 -26.88 -5.96
N LEU A 427 -5.38 -25.56 -5.97
CA LEU A 427 -5.19 -24.74 -4.77
C LEU A 427 -6.33 -24.91 -3.76
N ALA A 428 -7.56 -25.10 -4.22
CA ALA A 428 -8.71 -25.35 -3.36
C ALA A 428 -8.58 -26.60 -2.46
N LYS A 429 -7.69 -27.55 -2.78
CA LYS A 429 -7.39 -28.73 -1.96
C LYS A 429 -6.24 -28.52 -0.98
N HIS A 430 -5.68 -27.32 -0.87
CA HIS A 430 -4.66 -27.03 0.12
C HIS A 430 -5.28 -27.03 1.53
N ASP A 431 -4.88 -27.97 2.38
CA ASP A 431 -5.54 -28.27 3.67
C ASP A 431 -5.75 -27.05 4.59
N ARG A 432 -4.85 -26.06 4.50
CA ARG A 432 -4.89 -24.84 5.32
C ARG A 432 -5.72 -23.70 4.74
N LEU A 433 -6.13 -23.80 3.48
CA LEU A 433 -6.75 -22.69 2.78
C LEU A 433 -8.13 -22.36 3.35
N ALA A 434 -9.00 -23.35 3.52
CA ALA A 434 -10.37 -23.09 3.99
C ALA A 434 -10.42 -22.52 5.42
N PRO A 435 -9.67 -23.05 6.42
CA PRO A 435 -9.61 -22.42 7.74
C PRO A 435 -9.04 -21.00 7.71
N ALA A 436 -7.98 -20.75 6.92
CA ALA A 436 -7.41 -19.41 6.80
C ALA A 436 -8.40 -18.45 6.14
N ALA A 437 -9.07 -18.87 5.07
CA ALA A 437 -10.07 -18.06 4.38
C ALA A 437 -11.22 -17.65 5.29
N ALA A 438 -11.67 -18.52 6.20
CA ALA A 438 -12.69 -18.19 7.17
C ALA A 438 -12.30 -17.01 8.09
N ALA A 439 -11.01 -16.83 8.39
CA ALA A 439 -10.52 -15.72 9.21
C ALA A 439 -10.62 -14.35 8.50
N VAL A 440 -10.71 -14.34 7.17
CA VAL A 440 -10.81 -13.11 6.34
C VAL A 440 -12.19 -12.93 5.70
N GLY A 441 -13.22 -13.61 6.22
CA GLY A 441 -14.62 -13.48 5.75
C GLY A 441 -15.07 -14.56 4.75
N GLY A 442 -14.21 -15.55 4.46
CA GLY A 442 -14.49 -16.63 3.53
C GLY A 442 -14.22 -16.26 2.07
N MET A 443 -14.66 -17.11 1.14
CA MET A 443 -14.45 -16.93 -0.30
C MET A 443 -15.70 -16.46 -1.03
N ASP A 444 -16.84 -16.32 -0.36
CA ASP A 444 -18.13 -15.91 -0.95
C ASP A 444 -18.37 -14.40 -0.92
N SER A 445 -17.38 -13.61 -0.48
CA SER A 445 -17.48 -12.15 -0.37
C SER A 445 -17.33 -11.43 -1.71
N GLY A 446 -16.89 -12.13 -2.76
CA GLY A 446 -16.57 -11.55 -4.07
C GLY A 446 -15.12 -11.16 -4.26
N PHE A 447 -14.28 -11.19 -3.22
CA PHE A 447 -12.85 -11.01 -3.36
C PHE A 447 -12.11 -11.92 -2.38
N PHE A 448 -11.20 -12.72 -2.92
CA PHE A 448 -10.33 -13.56 -2.13
C PHE A 448 -8.95 -13.62 -2.78
N GLY A 449 -7.91 -13.64 -1.95
CA GLY A 449 -6.57 -13.94 -2.41
C GLY A 449 -5.76 -14.74 -1.41
N TYR A 450 -4.69 -15.29 -1.96
CA TYR A 450 -3.78 -16.23 -1.35
C TYR A 450 -2.37 -15.90 -1.81
N GLN A 451 -1.42 -15.99 -0.88
CA GLN A 451 -0.01 -15.84 -1.14
C GLN A 451 0.76 -16.92 -0.38
N ASN A 452 1.72 -17.55 -1.05
CA ASN A 452 2.66 -18.47 -0.46
C ASN A 452 3.92 -17.71 -0.02
N ASP A 453 3.85 -17.11 1.16
CA ASP A 453 4.94 -16.29 1.71
C ASP A 453 6.22 -17.09 1.87
N ARG A 454 6.12 -18.39 2.17
CA ARG A 454 7.27 -19.27 2.29
C ARG A 454 8.08 -19.32 0.99
N VAL A 455 7.41 -19.49 -0.15
CA VAL A 455 8.05 -19.52 -1.47
C VAL A 455 8.56 -18.12 -1.84
N MET A 456 7.75 -17.09 -1.60
CA MET A 456 8.11 -15.70 -1.93
C MET A 456 9.35 -15.24 -1.17
N VAL A 457 9.40 -15.44 0.15
CA VAL A 457 10.55 -15.07 0.97
C VAL A 457 11.79 -15.89 0.61
N LEU A 458 11.63 -17.19 0.31
CA LEU A 458 12.74 -18.01 -0.14
C LEU A 458 13.38 -17.43 -1.42
N SER A 459 12.55 -17.18 -2.44
CA SER A 459 13.01 -16.64 -3.72
C SER A 459 13.59 -15.23 -3.58
N MET A 460 12.92 -14.35 -2.84
CA MET A 460 13.37 -12.98 -2.59
C MET A 460 14.75 -12.96 -1.94
N MET A 461 14.95 -13.70 -0.84
CA MET A 461 16.25 -13.73 -0.14
C MET A 461 17.36 -14.30 -1.01
N ASP A 462 17.07 -15.36 -1.75
CA ASP A 462 18.06 -15.99 -2.62
C ASP A 462 18.42 -15.12 -3.84
N THR A 463 17.47 -14.34 -4.35
CA THR A 463 17.68 -13.40 -5.46
C THR A 463 18.47 -12.17 -5.00
N LEU A 464 18.10 -11.55 -3.87
CA LEU A 464 18.85 -10.41 -3.32
C LEU A 464 20.32 -10.78 -3.08
N ARG A 465 20.57 -11.97 -2.51
CA ARG A 465 21.93 -12.43 -2.24
C ARG A 465 22.70 -12.75 -3.53
N ALA A 466 22.04 -13.33 -4.54
CA ALA A 466 22.69 -13.72 -5.79
C ALA A 466 23.09 -12.53 -6.66
N ASN A 467 22.44 -11.38 -6.49
CA ASN A 467 22.67 -10.16 -7.30
C ASN A 467 23.15 -8.99 -6.43
N ALA A 468 23.83 -9.26 -5.31
CA ALA A 468 24.25 -8.24 -4.36
C ALA A 468 25.14 -7.16 -5.01
N ASP A 469 26.02 -7.57 -5.92
CA ASP A 469 26.90 -6.71 -6.73
C ASP A 469 26.11 -5.79 -7.69
N GLN A 470 25.03 -6.30 -8.29
CA GLN A 470 24.15 -5.49 -9.13
C GLN A 470 23.41 -4.44 -8.31
N PHE A 471 22.97 -4.78 -7.09
CA PHE A 471 22.35 -3.81 -6.19
C PHE A 471 23.35 -2.75 -5.72
N GLU A 472 24.61 -3.09 -5.46
CA GLU A 472 25.65 -2.09 -5.16
C GLU A 472 25.80 -1.07 -6.30
N MET A 473 25.74 -1.52 -7.55
CA MET A 473 25.75 -0.65 -8.71
C MET A 473 24.49 0.24 -8.76
N ILE A 474 23.30 -0.32 -8.57
CA ILE A 474 22.04 0.44 -8.56
C ILE A 474 22.06 1.51 -7.48
N PHE A 475 22.47 1.16 -6.26
CA PHE A 475 22.55 2.08 -5.13
C PHE A 475 23.55 3.21 -5.38
N SER A 476 24.67 2.95 -6.07
CA SER A 476 25.63 3.99 -6.45
C SER A 476 25.08 5.03 -7.43
N MET A 477 23.97 4.73 -8.11
CA MET A 477 23.33 5.62 -9.09
C MET A 477 22.20 6.46 -8.48
N ILE A 478 21.79 6.21 -7.22
CA ILE A 478 20.72 6.97 -6.57
C ILE A 478 21.31 8.28 -6.02
N PRO A 479 20.90 9.46 -6.54
CA PRO A 479 21.32 10.73 -5.97
C PRO A 479 20.63 10.91 -4.61
N MET A 480 21.43 11.14 -3.56
CA MET A 480 20.96 11.36 -2.20
C MET A 480 21.08 12.85 -1.85
N GLU A 481 20.20 13.69 -2.40
CA GLU A 481 20.22 15.15 -2.14
C GLU A 481 20.18 15.45 -0.63
N GLY A 482 21.16 16.24 -0.15
CA GLY A 482 21.28 16.62 1.27
C GLY A 482 21.95 15.57 2.17
N LEU A 483 22.27 14.40 1.61
CA LEU A 483 23.07 13.32 2.22
C LEU A 483 24.22 12.93 1.29
N ASP A 484 24.77 13.90 0.54
CA ASP A 484 25.69 13.72 -0.60
C ASP A 484 27.00 12.95 -0.30
N GLU A 485 27.29 12.66 0.98
CA GLU A 485 28.44 11.85 1.43
C GLU A 485 28.08 10.41 1.88
N VAL A 486 26.79 10.02 1.88
CA VAL A 486 26.33 8.72 2.39
C VAL A 486 26.08 7.75 1.25
N SER A 487 27.00 6.81 1.06
CA SER A 487 26.81 5.68 0.14
C SER A 487 25.97 4.59 0.80
N LEU A 488 24.84 4.22 0.19
CA LEU A 488 24.02 3.09 0.66
C LEU A 488 24.80 1.77 0.74
N ASN A 489 25.84 1.59 -0.07
CA ASN A 489 26.67 0.38 -0.12
C ASN A 489 27.45 0.12 1.18
N ASP A 490 27.74 1.17 1.95
CA ASP A 490 28.53 1.04 3.18
C ASP A 490 27.76 0.32 4.29
N TRP A 491 26.43 0.25 4.18
CA TRP A 491 25.54 -0.20 5.25
C TRP A 491 24.41 -1.12 4.79
N LEU A 492 24.09 -1.14 3.49
CA LEU A 492 23.12 -2.06 2.89
C LEU A 492 23.86 -3.13 2.05
N ASP A 493 24.04 -4.31 2.62
CA ASP A 493 24.82 -5.40 2.00
C ASP A 493 24.01 -6.69 1.90
N PHE A 494 23.47 -6.96 0.72
CA PHE A 494 22.63 -8.13 0.50
C PHE A 494 23.39 -9.45 0.51
N SER A 495 24.73 -9.45 0.43
CA SER A 495 25.51 -10.68 0.60
C SER A 495 25.40 -11.25 2.01
N LEU A 496 25.12 -10.39 3.01
CA LEU A 496 24.92 -10.77 4.41
C LEU A 496 23.53 -11.33 4.72
N LEU A 497 22.61 -11.30 3.76
CA LEU A 497 21.29 -11.87 3.95
C LEU A 497 21.37 -13.39 4.17
N PRO A 498 20.59 -13.94 5.10
CA PRO A 498 20.52 -15.37 5.30
C PRO A 498 19.98 -16.08 4.05
N ALA A 499 20.37 -17.33 3.85
CA ALA A 499 19.76 -18.17 2.82
C ALA A 499 18.24 -18.25 3.00
N GLY A 500 17.50 -18.19 1.89
CA GLY A 500 16.05 -18.21 1.91
C GLY A 500 15.48 -19.37 2.73
N GLU A 501 16.03 -20.58 2.56
CA GLU A 501 15.62 -21.77 3.33
C GLU A 501 15.72 -21.62 4.85
N LYS A 502 16.69 -20.85 5.36
CA LYS A 502 16.85 -20.64 6.81
C LYS A 502 15.73 -19.78 7.40
N ILE A 503 15.14 -18.92 6.58
CA ILE A 503 14.12 -17.94 6.98
C ILE A 503 12.71 -18.41 6.59
N ALA A 504 12.56 -19.07 5.45
CA ALA A 504 11.29 -19.51 4.90
C ALA A 504 10.48 -20.38 5.89
N LYS A 505 11.14 -21.07 6.84
CA LYS A 505 10.48 -21.83 7.92
C LYS A 505 9.60 -20.98 8.86
N TYR A 506 9.81 -19.66 8.90
CA TYR A 506 9.04 -18.71 9.69
C TYR A 506 7.80 -18.18 8.96
N PHE A 507 7.63 -18.57 7.69
CA PHE A 507 6.54 -18.15 6.82
C PHE A 507 5.76 -19.38 6.35
N ASP A 508 4.49 -19.20 6.07
CA ASP A 508 3.62 -20.23 5.50
C ASP A 508 2.85 -19.60 4.34
N VAL A 509 1.62 -19.20 4.61
CA VAL A 509 0.73 -18.57 3.64
C VAL A 509 0.13 -17.32 4.26
N THR A 510 -0.29 -16.38 3.42
CA THR A 510 -1.16 -15.27 3.78
C THR A 510 -2.41 -15.34 2.91
N VAL A 511 -3.57 -15.10 3.51
CA VAL A 511 -4.82 -14.92 2.77
C VAL A 511 -5.39 -13.55 3.06
N TYR A 512 -6.16 -13.04 2.11
CA TYR A 512 -6.87 -11.78 2.27
C TYR A 512 -8.25 -11.84 1.63
N GLY A 513 -9.19 -11.12 2.24
CA GLY A 513 -10.58 -11.07 1.83
C GLY A 513 -11.14 -9.68 2.05
N ALA A 514 -12.01 -9.24 1.15
CA ALA A 514 -12.72 -7.98 1.31
C ALA A 514 -14.09 -8.24 1.92
N GLU A 515 -14.52 -7.37 2.82
CA GLU A 515 -15.86 -7.35 3.38
C GLU A 515 -16.45 -5.95 3.18
N THR A 516 -17.61 -5.89 2.55
CA THR A 516 -18.34 -4.64 2.35
C THR A 516 -19.59 -4.67 3.23
N VAL A 517 -19.70 -3.70 4.14
CA VAL A 517 -20.84 -3.52 5.05
C VAL A 517 -21.40 -2.11 4.90
N GLU A 518 -22.59 -1.82 5.44
CA GLU A 518 -23.25 -0.51 5.29
C GLU A 518 -22.34 0.67 5.66
N ARG A 519 -21.51 0.53 6.71
CA ARG A 519 -20.60 1.60 7.18
C ARG A 519 -19.36 1.82 6.34
N GLY A 520 -18.90 0.84 5.56
CA GLY A 520 -17.57 0.88 4.98
C GLY A 520 -17.09 -0.44 4.38
N ILE A 521 -15.82 -0.42 3.97
CA ILE A 521 -15.15 -1.53 3.28
C ILE A 521 -13.93 -1.93 4.13
N SER A 522 -13.82 -3.21 4.44
CA SER A 522 -12.69 -3.80 5.14
C SER A 522 -11.92 -4.73 4.21
N LEU A 523 -10.60 -4.60 4.19
CA LEU A 523 -9.69 -5.64 3.68
C LEU A 523 -9.05 -6.32 4.88
N LYS A 524 -9.40 -7.60 5.09
CA LYS A 524 -8.87 -8.44 6.16
C LYS A 524 -7.73 -9.27 5.62
N ILE A 525 -6.65 -9.37 6.38
CA ILE A 525 -5.43 -10.08 6.04
C ILE A 525 -5.11 -11.01 7.20
N PHE A 526 -4.82 -12.27 6.90
CA PHE A 526 -4.48 -13.28 7.89
C PHE A 526 -3.29 -14.12 7.44
N SER A 527 -2.26 -14.16 8.28
CA SER A 527 -1.08 -14.99 8.12
C SER A 527 -1.07 -16.04 9.24
N PRO A 528 -1.61 -17.25 9.02
CA PRO A 528 -1.60 -18.30 10.03
C PRO A 528 -0.19 -18.64 10.50
N ARG A 529 -0.08 -18.95 11.79
CA ARG A 529 1.20 -19.39 12.36
C ARG A 529 1.70 -20.65 11.63
N PRO A 530 2.95 -20.67 11.14
CA PRO A 530 3.51 -21.85 10.51
C PRO A 530 3.46 -23.06 11.44
N PRO A 531 3.13 -24.27 10.95
CA PRO A 531 3.00 -25.47 11.80
C PRO A 531 4.34 -25.89 12.41
N THR A 532 5.42 -25.55 11.72
CA THR A 532 6.80 -25.90 12.04
C THR A 532 7.36 -25.08 13.20
N LEU A 533 6.74 -23.95 13.54
CA LEU A 533 7.15 -23.12 14.67
C LEU A 533 6.51 -23.63 15.95
N LYS A 534 7.34 -24.21 16.84
CA LYS A 534 6.93 -24.52 18.21
C LYS A 534 6.58 -23.22 18.95
N ARG A 535 5.61 -23.31 19.86
CA ARG A 535 5.22 -22.19 20.76
C ARG A 535 6.38 -21.75 21.64
#